data_AF-A0A6I5NFV7-F1
#
_entry.id   AF-A0A6I5NFV7-F1
#
_cell.length_a   1.000
_cell.length_b   1.000
_cell.length_c   1.000
_cell.angle_alpha   90.00
_cell.angle_beta   90.00
_cell.angle_gamma   90.00
#
_symmetry.space_group_name_H-M   'P 1'
#
loop_
_entity.id
_entity.type
_entity.pdbx_description
1 polymer ?
#
loop_
_entity_poly.entity_id
_entity_poly.type
_entity_poly.pdbx_seq_one_letter_code
_entity_poly.pdbx_strand_id
1 'polypeptide(L)' 'MSDEKLVTLKLQIPETLRNAFKGACAVQGKTMRDVMIAAMQHYVEETTEQDRTKDSGK' A
#
# COMPACT_ATOMS: atom_id res chain seq x y z
N MET A 1 -7.80 -14.86 -18.86
CA MET A 1 -7.61 -13.84 -17.81
C MET A 1 -7.06 -14.58 -16.62
N SER A 2 -5.84 -14.31 -16.21
CA SER A 2 -5.21 -15.04 -15.10
C SER A 2 -6.01 -14.77 -13.83
N ASP A 3 -6.58 -15.80 -13.21
CA ASP A 3 -7.25 -15.70 -11.92
C ASP A 3 -6.22 -15.30 -10.86
N GLU A 4 -6.16 -14.02 -10.56
CA GLU A 4 -5.22 -13.50 -9.57
C GLU A 4 -5.69 -13.93 -8.18
N LYS A 5 -4.85 -14.72 -7.51
CA LYS A 5 -5.18 -15.28 -6.20
C LYS A 5 -5.11 -14.19 -5.13
N LEU A 6 -6.26 -13.75 -4.65
CA LEU A 6 -6.34 -12.81 -3.54
C LEU A 6 -5.91 -13.46 -2.22
N VAL A 7 -5.12 -12.72 -1.44
CA VAL A 7 -4.66 -13.12 -0.10
C VAL A 7 -5.17 -12.13 0.95
N THR A 8 -5.36 -12.61 2.19
CA THR A 8 -5.74 -11.76 3.33
C THR A 8 -4.51 -11.43 4.17
N LEU A 9 -4.30 -10.13 4.40
CA LEU A 9 -3.29 -9.65 5.35
C LEU A 9 -3.94 -9.47 6.73
N LYS A 10 -3.39 -10.14 7.74
CA LYS A 10 -3.76 -9.94 9.15
C LYS A 10 -2.70 -9.10 9.82
N LEU A 11 -3.10 -7.94 10.34
CA LEU A 11 -2.21 -6.98 11.00
C LEU A 11 -2.74 -6.66 12.39
N GLN A 12 -1.82 -6.46 13.33
CA GLN A 12 -2.12 -5.87 14.63
C GLN A 12 -1.61 -4.44 14.61
N ILE A 13 -2.51 -3.49 14.82
CA ILE A 13 -2.20 -2.05 14.87
C ILE A 13 -2.97 -1.42 16.03
N PRO A 14 -2.48 -0.31 16.61
CA PRO A 14 -3.23 0.43 17.62
C PRO A 14 -4.60 0.84 17.11
N GLU A 15 -5.62 0.71 17.94
CA GLU A 15 -6.99 1.10 17.59
C GLU A 15 -7.08 2.58 17.20
N THR A 16 -6.35 3.43 17.92
CA THR A 16 -6.28 4.88 17.66
C THR A 16 -5.77 5.17 16.26
N LEU A 17 -4.70 4.49 15.82
CA LEU A 17 -4.16 4.60 14.47
C LEU A 17 -5.17 4.13 13.43
N ARG A 18 -5.80 2.97 13.65
CA ARG A 18 -6.80 2.43 12.74
C ARG A 18 -8.00 3.38 12.58
N ASN A 19 -8.44 4.01 13.67
CA ASN A 19 -9.56 4.95 13.66
C ASN A 19 -9.20 6.25 12.94
N ALA A 20 -8.01 6.80 13.18
CA ALA A 20 -7.50 7.96 12.45
C ALA A 20 -7.40 7.67 10.94
N PHE A 21 -6.85 6.51 10.57
CA PHE A 21 -6.74 6.08 9.18
C PHE A 21 -8.12 5.92 8.51
N LYS A 22 -9.07 5.27 9.19
CA LYS A 22 -10.46 5.16 8.69
C LYS A 22 -11.08 6.54 8.45
N GLY A 23 -10.89 7.48 9.38
CA GLY A 23 -11.39 8.86 9.24
C GLY A 23 -10.82 9.56 8.01
N ALA A 24 -9.49 9.47 7.82
CA ALA A 24 -8.82 10.04 6.66
C ALA A 24 -9.30 9.43 5.33
N CYS A 25 -9.53 8.12 5.29
CA CYS A 25 -10.09 7.44 4.11
C CYS A 25 -11.50 7.96 3.77
N ALA A 26 -12.35 8.12 4.79
CA ALA A 26 -13.73 8.58 4.62
C ALA A 26 -13.80 10.01 4.07
N VAL A 27 -12.93 10.91 4.52
CA VAL A 27 -12.83 12.30 3.99
C VAL A 27 -12.53 12.30 2.49
N GLN A 28 -11.76 11.33 2.01
CA GLN A 28 -11.41 11.19 0.60
C GLN A 28 -12.42 10.36 -0.21
N GLY A 29 -13.51 9.87 0.40
CA GLY A 29 -14.46 8.97 -0.24
C GLY A 29 -13.87 7.61 -0.63
N LYS A 30 -12.77 7.19 0.00
CA LYS A 30 -12.06 5.93 -0.30
C LYS A 30 -12.28 4.89 0.79
N THR A 31 -12.19 3.62 0.44
CA THR A 31 -12.16 2.54 1.44
C THR A 31 -10.73 2.34 1.98
N MET A 32 -10.60 1.82 3.20
CA MET A 32 -9.28 1.46 3.75
C MET A 32 -8.55 0.45 2.86
N ARG A 33 -9.29 -0.44 2.17
CA ARG A 33 -8.72 -1.43 1.25
C ARG A 33 -8.02 -0.72 0.09
N ASP A 34 -8.71 0.22 -0.56
CA ASP A 34 -8.19 0.89 -1.75
C ASP A 34 -6.92 1.69 -1.42
N VAL A 35 -6.94 2.38 -0.28
CA VAL A 35 -5.77 3.16 0.18
C VAL A 35 -4.61 2.24 0.54
N MET A 36 -4.84 1.12 1.21
CA MET A 36 -3.78 0.16 1.54
C MET A 36 -3.17 -0.49 0.30
N ILE A 37 -3.98 -0.89 -0.69
CA ILE A 37 -3.49 -1.46 -1.94
C ILE A 37 -2.63 -0.44 -2.70
N ALA A 38 -3.13 0.80 -2.84
CA ALA A 38 -2.39 1.87 -3.50
C ALA A 38 -1.06 2.19 -2.79
N ALA A 39 -1.05 2.23 -1.45
CA ALA A 39 0.16 2.44 -0.68
C ALA A 39 1.19 1.31 -0.88
N MET A 40 0.74 0.06 -0.96
CA MET A 40 1.61 -1.09 -1.24
C MET A 40 2.19 -1.03 -2.66
N GLN A 41 1.38 -0.66 -3.66
CA GLN A 41 1.84 -0.48 -5.04
C GLN A 41 2.90 0.61 -5.14
N HIS A 42 2.63 1.79 -4.58
CA HIS A 42 3.56 2.91 -4.55
C HIS A 42 4.88 2.54 -3.89
N TYR A 43 4.83 1.85 -2.74
CA TYR A 43 6.03 1.42 -2.03
C TYR A 43 6.89 0.47 -2.87
N VAL A 44 6.27 -0.46 -3.61
CA VAL A 44 6.98 -1.39 -4.51
C VAL A 44 7.60 -0.61 -5.67
N GLU A 45 6.85 0.29 -6.30
CA GLU A 45 7.33 1.12 -7.41
C GLU A 45 8.56 1.94 -6.98
N GLU A 46 8.47 2.69 -5.88
CA GLU A 46 9.58 3.49 -5.35
C GLU A 46 10.83 2.64 -5.06
N THR A 47 10.65 1.45 -4.51
CA THR A 47 11.77 0.55 -4.19
C THR A 47 12.43 0.01 -5.46
N THR A 48 11.64 -0.39 -6.46
CA THR A 48 12.17 -0.94 -7.72
C THR A 48 12.87 0.12 -8.59
N GLU A 49 12.44 1.38 -8.52
CA GLU A 49 13.09 2.47 -9.24
C GLU A 49 14.45 2.86 -8.62
N GLN A 50 14.56 2.80 -7.29
CA GLN A 50 15.81 3.04 -6.57
C GLN A 50 16.88 1.98 -6.83
N ASP A 51 16.47 0.73 -7.08
CA ASP A 51 17.41 -0.34 -7.43
C ASP A 51 17.95 -0.20 -8.87
N ARG A 52 17.18 0.34 -9.81
CA ARG A 52 17.63 0.59 -11.20
C ARG A 52 18.65 1.71 -11.32
N THR A 53 18.58 2.73 -10.45
CA THR A 53 19.52 3.87 -10.50
C THR A 53 20.90 3.53 -9.97
N LYS A 54 21.07 2.43 -9.22
CA LYS A 54 22.37 1.97 -8.70
C LYS A 54 23.21 1.14 -9.69
N ASP A 55 22.61 0.63 -10.77
CA ASP A 55 23.31 -0.23 -11.76
C ASP A 55 23.86 0.57 -12.97
N SER A 56 23.52 1.86 -13.10
CA SER A 56 24.02 2.71 -14.20
C SER A 56 25.29 3.52 -13.84
N GLY A 57 25.86 3.30 -12.66
CA GLY A 57 27.11 3.91 -12.20
C GLY A 57 28.22 2.87 -12.07
N LYS A 58 28.61 2.24 -13.18
CA LYS A 58 29.81 1.39 -13.26
C LYS A 58 30.83 2.00 -14.21
#